data_AF-A0A832E0P8-F1
#
_entry.id   AF-A0A832E0P8-F1
#
_cell.length_a   1.000
_cell.length_b   1.000
_cell.length_c   1.000
_cell.angle_alpha   90.00
_cell.angle_beta   90.00
_cell.angle_gamma   90.00
#
_symmetry.space_group_name_H-M   'P 1'
#
loop_
_entity.id
_entity.type
_entity.pdbx_description
1 polymer ?
#
loop_
_entity_poly.entity_id
_entity_poly.type
_entity_poly.pdbx_seq_one_letter_code
_entity_poly.pdbx_strand_id
1 'polypeptide(L)'
;MTALNTAEAGIPEEVLSGWRSEYGHKAEENFENVLVNKLGMESLKKEPDPAKVEKMVAEGRIAVMRASPREDFEKGVDFHIFNPLTGKMVPVDVSVSNDPAVHAEKRNREITTGIRFLPLSARTVDLAVRGGERDLQEIWQGVNRLLLWDALDQARRGKVQIPQAKLAGIERKLAELQ
;
A
#
# COMPACT_ATOMS: atom_id res chain seq x y z
N MET A 1 22.06 4.06 -10.42
CA MET A 1 20.92 4.04 -11.35
C MET A 1 20.94 2.71 -12.08
N THR A 2 20.00 1.82 -11.80
CA THR A 2 19.84 0.55 -12.50
C THR A 2 18.57 0.68 -13.32
N ALA A 3 18.72 0.74 -14.65
CA ALA A 3 17.61 0.65 -15.57
C ALA A 3 16.89 -0.69 -15.29
N LEU A 4 15.66 -0.61 -14.78
CA LEU A 4 14.78 -1.76 -14.64
C LEU A 4 14.54 -2.32 -16.04
N ASN A 5 15.07 -3.52 -16.30
CA ASN A 5 14.97 -4.23 -17.58
C ASN A 5 13.50 -4.32 -18.01
N THR A 6 13.15 -3.55 -19.04
CA THR A 6 11.80 -3.40 -19.61
C THR A 6 11.41 -4.54 -20.56
N ALA A 7 12.30 -5.50 -20.80
CA ALA A 7 12.06 -6.63 -21.70
C ALA A 7 11.12 -7.72 -21.15
N GLU A 8 10.88 -7.78 -19.83
CA GLU A 8 10.10 -8.88 -19.21
C GLU A 8 8.57 -8.66 -19.21
N ALA A 9 8.08 -7.47 -19.59
CA ALA A 9 6.66 -7.12 -19.46
C ALA A 9 5.80 -7.32 -20.73
N GLY A 10 6.40 -7.45 -21.93
CA GLY A 10 5.64 -7.55 -23.19
C GLY A 10 4.84 -6.29 -23.56
N ILE A 11 5.02 -5.18 -22.83
CA ILE A 11 4.40 -3.88 -23.08
C ILE A 11 5.40 -3.01 -23.87
N PRO A 12 5.01 -2.35 -24.96
CA PRO A 12 5.91 -1.47 -25.71
C PRO A 12 6.51 -0.36 -24.84
N GLU A 13 7.82 -0.13 -24.94
CA GLU A 13 8.55 0.89 -24.15
C GLU A 13 7.93 2.29 -24.31
N GLU A 14 7.41 2.63 -25.48
CA GLU A 14 6.76 3.92 -25.76
C GLU A 14 5.47 4.12 -24.94
N VAL A 15 4.71 3.04 -24.74
CA VAL A 15 3.47 3.04 -23.93
C VAL A 15 3.82 3.11 -22.45
N LEU A 16 4.80 2.32 -22.01
CA LEU A 16 5.32 2.35 -20.64
C LEU A 16 5.95 3.71 -20.30
N SER A 17 6.68 4.32 -21.23
CA SER A 17 7.31 5.64 -21.05
C SER A 17 6.28 6.75 -20.95
N GLY A 18 5.23 6.72 -21.78
CA GLY A 18 4.13 7.69 -21.71
C GLY A 18 3.35 7.60 -20.39
N TRP A 19 3.06 6.38 -19.96
CA TRP A 19 2.42 6.09 -18.67
C TRP A 19 3.33 6.48 -17.48
N ARG A 20 4.64 6.21 -17.57
CA ARG A 20 5.67 6.64 -16.60
C ARG A 20 5.76 8.16 -16.40
N SER A 21 5.45 8.92 -17.43
CA SER A 21 5.47 10.38 -17.39
C SER A 21 4.20 11.02 -16.81
N GLU A 22 3.17 10.23 -16.48
CA GLU A 22 1.99 10.75 -15.79
C GLU A 22 2.27 11.09 -14.33
N TYR A 23 1.56 12.09 -13.81
CA TYR A 23 1.79 12.72 -12.50
C TYR A 23 1.72 11.76 -11.28
N GLY A 24 1.25 10.51 -11.46
CA GLY A 24 1.16 9.48 -10.41
C GLY A 24 2.52 8.96 -9.92
N HIS A 25 3.47 8.74 -10.83
CA HIS A 25 4.72 8.04 -10.47
C HIS A 25 5.61 8.79 -9.50
N LYS A 26 5.68 10.12 -9.62
CA LYS A 26 6.43 10.93 -8.66
C LYS A 26 5.79 10.88 -7.27
N ALA A 27 4.47 10.85 -7.18
CA ALA A 27 3.77 10.73 -5.91
C ALA A 27 4.01 9.36 -5.28
N GLU A 28 4.00 8.28 -6.07
CA GLU A 28 4.37 6.93 -5.61
C GLU A 28 5.83 6.87 -5.12
N GLU A 29 6.78 7.42 -5.88
CA GLU A 29 8.20 7.47 -5.48
C GLU A 29 8.38 8.25 -4.17
N ASN A 30 7.71 9.40 -4.05
CA ASN A 30 7.72 10.19 -2.83
C ASN A 30 7.09 9.42 -1.66
N PHE A 31 5.99 8.71 -1.91
CA PHE A 31 5.33 7.89 -0.90
C PHE A 31 6.25 6.74 -0.43
N GLU A 32 6.86 6.00 -1.35
CA GLU A 32 7.85 4.95 -1.05
C GLU A 32 9.00 5.50 -0.20
N ASN A 33 9.55 6.66 -0.57
CA ASN A 33 10.59 7.34 0.17
C ASN A 33 10.14 7.70 1.60
N VAL A 34 8.91 8.17 1.78
CA VAL A 34 8.34 8.42 3.11
C VAL A 34 8.26 7.13 3.93
N LEU A 35 7.69 6.06 3.36
CA LEU A 35 7.54 4.79 4.07
C LEU A 35 8.88 4.24 4.55
N VAL A 36 9.88 4.21 3.65
CA VAL A 36 11.17 3.57 3.93
C VAL A 36 12.08 4.47 4.75
N ASN A 37 12.29 5.71 4.32
CA ASN A 37 13.33 6.58 4.87
C ASN A 37 12.85 7.48 6.00
N LYS A 38 11.53 7.72 6.13
CA LYS A 38 10.97 8.58 7.20
C LYS A 38 10.24 7.78 8.27
N LEU A 39 9.51 6.74 7.87
CA LEU A 39 8.75 5.88 8.78
C LEU A 39 9.46 4.56 9.13
N GLY A 40 10.60 4.27 8.50
CA GLY A 40 11.44 3.12 8.85
C GLY A 40 10.87 1.77 8.43
N MET A 41 9.94 1.73 7.46
CA MET A 41 9.44 0.48 6.90
C MET A 41 10.54 -0.22 6.09
N GLU A 42 10.55 -1.55 6.13
CA GLU A 42 11.48 -2.31 5.29
C GLU A 42 10.99 -2.32 3.83
N SER A 43 11.88 -2.02 2.88
CA SER A 43 11.61 -2.23 1.45
C SER A 43 11.96 -3.66 1.05
N LEU A 44 10.99 -4.38 0.50
CA LEU A 44 11.12 -5.74 0.00
C LEU A 44 11.28 -5.73 -1.52
N LYS A 45 12.19 -6.56 -2.03
CA LYS A 45 12.39 -6.75 -3.48
C LYS A 45 11.50 -7.84 -4.09
N LYS A 46 10.99 -8.72 -3.24
CA LYS A 46 10.14 -9.87 -3.59
C LYS A 46 9.34 -10.28 -2.36
N GLU A 47 8.34 -11.12 -2.57
CA GLU A 47 7.58 -11.68 -1.46
C GLU A 47 8.48 -12.38 -0.43
N PRO A 48 8.23 -12.15 0.87
CA PRO A 48 9.00 -12.80 1.93
C PRO A 48 8.73 -14.31 1.95
N ASP A 49 9.77 -15.09 2.23
CA ASP A 49 9.61 -16.52 2.49
C ASP A 49 8.86 -16.77 3.82
N PRO A 50 8.36 -18.00 4.06
CA PRO A 50 7.58 -18.30 5.27
C PRO A 50 8.30 -17.98 6.58
N ALA A 51 9.61 -18.23 6.67
CA ALA A 51 10.38 -17.96 7.89
C ALA A 51 10.47 -16.45 8.18
N LYS A 52 10.65 -15.64 7.14
CA LYS A 52 10.62 -14.18 7.24
C LYS A 52 9.22 -13.67 7.58
N VAL A 53 8.16 -14.24 7.00
CA VAL A 53 6.77 -13.91 7.35
C VAL A 53 6.52 -14.13 8.83
N GLU A 54 6.86 -15.31 9.36
CA GLU A 54 6.69 -15.63 10.79
C GLU A 54 7.39 -14.63 11.70
N LYS A 55 8.64 -14.28 11.38
CA LYS A 55 9.41 -13.27 12.10
C LYS A 55 8.73 -11.90 12.06
N MET A 56 8.30 -11.46 10.87
CA MET A 56 7.64 -10.15 10.72
C MET A 56 6.30 -10.07 11.44
N VAL A 57 5.53 -11.17 11.47
CA VAL A 57 4.29 -11.27 12.28
C VAL A 57 4.61 -11.16 13.76
N ALA A 58 5.61 -11.90 14.26
CA ALA A 58 6.01 -11.87 15.66
C ALA A 58 6.51 -10.49 16.12
N GLU A 59 7.25 -9.79 15.25
CA GLU A 59 7.77 -8.44 15.51
C GLU A 59 6.74 -7.33 15.23
N GLY A 60 5.57 -7.65 14.67
CA GLY A 60 4.55 -6.66 14.28
C GLY A 60 5.02 -5.72 13.18
N ARG A 61 5.95 -6.15 12.33
CA ARG A 61 6.61 -5.29 11.33
C ARG A 61 5.75 -5.09 10.09
N ILE A 62 5.72 -3.85 9.62
CA ILE A 62 5.15 -3.47 8.33
C ILE A 62 6.32 -3.28 7.35
N ALA A 63 6.13 -3.77 6.13
CA ALA A 63 7.08 -3.63 5.05
C ALA A 63 6.35 -3.29 3.76
N VAL A 64 7.06 -2.73 2.79
CA VAL A 64 6.52 -2.31 1.51
C VAL A 64 7.31 -2.95 0.37
N MET A 65 6.61 -3.37 -0.67
CA MET A 65 7.16 -3.83 -1.94
C MET A 65 6.50 -3.03 -3.05
N ARG A 66 7.28 -2.39 -3.93
CA ARG A 66 6.70 -1.76 -5.12
C ARG A 66 6.23 -2.82 -6.10
N ALA A 67 5.05 -2.62 -6.70
CA ALA A 67 4.56 -3.52 -7.73
C ALA A 67 5.46 -3.48 -8.98
N SER A 68 5.45 -4.57 -9.74
CA SER A 68 6.13 -4.57 -11.03
C SER A 68 5.42 -3.64 -12.01
N PRO A 69 6.10 -3.03 -13.00
CA PRO A 69 5.46 -2.18 -14.00
C PRO A 69 4.31 -2.87 -14.73
N ARG A 70 4.45 -4.19 -14.95
CA ARG A 70 3.39 -5.00 -15.57
C ARG A 70 2.17 -5.11 -14.67
N GLU A 71 2.36 -5.39 -13.39
CA GLU A 71 1.25 -5.53 -12.45
C GLU A 71 0.55 -4.20 -12.20
N ASP A 72 1.29 -3.11 -12.13
CA ASP A 72 0.73 -1.77 -12.05
C ASP A 72 -0.10 -1.45 -13.31
N PHE A 73 0.44 -1.69 -14.50
CA PHE A 73 -0.30 -1.49 -15.75
C PHE A 73 -1.54 -2.39 -15.90
N GLU A 74 -1.41 -3.71 -15.69
CA GLU A 74 -2.47 -4.68 -15.94
C GLU A 74 -3.49 -4.75 -14.80
N LYS A 75 -3.04 -4.56 -13.55
CA LYS A 75 -3.85 -4.75 -12.34
C LYS A 75 -4.00 -3.50 -11.50
N GLY A 76 -3.38 -2.38 -11.84
CA GLY A 76 -3.44 -1.09 -11.12
C GLY A 76 -3.14 -1.23 -9.63
N VAL A 77 -2.05 -1.93 -9.33
CA VAL A 77 -1.50 -2.05 -7.97
C VAL A 77 -0.17 -1.32 -7.99
N ASP A 78 0.01 -0.35 -7.10
CA ASP A 78 1.25 0.44 -7.01
C ASP A 78 2.20 -0.22 -6.02
N PHE A 79 1.66 -0.73 -4.91
CA PHE A 79 2.41 -1.31 -3.81
C PHE A 79 1.75 -2.57 -3.28
N HIS A 80 2.58 -3.43 -2.68
CA HIS A 80 2.15 -4.43 -1.74
C HIS A 80 2.69 -4.08 -0.36
N ILE A 81 1.79 -3.94 0.63
CA ILE A 81 2.17 -3.65 2.02
C ILE A 81 1.95 -4.90 2.87
N PHE A 82 3.00 -5.37 3.54
CA PHE A 82 2.90 -6.51 4.44
C PHE A 82 2.07 -6.16 5.68
N ASN A 83 1.02 -6.94 5.92
CA ASN A 83 0.14 -6.79 7.07
C ASN A 83 0.51 -7.81 8.17
N PRO A 84 1.17 -7.41 9.26
CA PRO A 84 1.54 -8.34 10.33
C PRO A 84 0.34 -8.93 11.07
N LEU A 85 -0.86 -8.35 10.93
CA LEU A 85 -2.09 -8.89 11.53
C LEU A 85 -2.59 -10.14 10.80
N THR A 86 -2.25 -10.29 9.51
CA THR A 86 -2.70 -11.40 8.67
C THR A 86 -1.56 -12.25 8.15
N GLY A 87 -0.31 -11.77 8.20
CA GLY A 87 0.85 -12.40 7.61
C GLY A 87 0.86 -12.37 6.08
N LYS A 88 0.06 -11.50 5.46
CA LYS A 88 -0.11 -11.42 4.00
C LYS A 88 0.32 -10.07 3.44
N MET A 89 0.73 -10.08 2.17
CA MET A 89 0.91 -8.87 1.38
C MET A 89 -0.47 -8.33 0.96
N VAL A 90 -0.69 -7.04 1.18
CA VAL A 90 -1.92 -6.34 0.82
C VAL A 90 -1.66 -5.53 -0.45
N PRO A 91 -2.34 -5.81 -1.58
CA PRO A 91 -2.22 -5.00 -2.78
C PRO A 91 -2.88 -3.63 -2.53
N VAL A 92 -2.18 -2.56 -2.87
CA VAL A 92 -2.57 -1.17 -2.61
C VAL A 92 -2.46 -0.34 -3.88
N ASP A 93 -3.52 0.40 -4.16
CA ASP A 93 -3.62 1.45 -5.17
C ASP A 93 -3.64 2.80 -4.44
N VAL A 94 -2.63 3.62 -4.65
CA VAL A 94 -2.46 4.95 -4.08
C VAL A 94 -2.97 5.98 -5.07
N SER A 95 -3.70 6.99 -4.60
CA SER A 95 -4.04 8.12 -5.46
C SER A 95 -3.91 9.44 -4.73
N VAL A 96 -3.29 10.41 -5.40
CA VAL A 96 -3.25 11.81 -4.99
C VAL A 96 -4.33 12.67 -5.67
N SER A 97 -5.22 12.04 -6.45
CA SER A 97 -6.35 12.74 -7.07
C SER A 97 -7.30 13.25 -6.00
N ASN A 98 -7.83 14.46 -6.18
CA ASN A 98 -8.92 15.00 -5.36
C ASN A 98 -10.30 14.82 -6.03
N ASP A 99 -10.35 14.19 -7.21
CA ASP A 99 -11.59 13.97 -7.94
C ASP A 99 -12.44 12.89 -7.24
N PRO A 100 -13.65 13.23 -6.76
CA PRO A 100 -14.55 12.27 -6.14
C PRO A 100 -14.93 11.11 -7.06
N ALA A 101 -14.98 11.31 -8.38
CA ALA A 101 -15.30 10.25 -9.34
C ALA A 101 -14.19 9.18 -9.36
N VAL A 102 -12.92 9.61 -9.36
CA VAL A 102 -11.75 8.70 -9.27
C VAL A 102 -11.77 7.93 -7.96
N HIS A 103 -12.12 8.59 -6.84
CA HIS A 103 -12.22 7.91 -5.54
C HIS A 103 -13.35 6.88 -5.53
N ALA A 104 -14.50 7.20 -6.11
CA ALA A 104 -15.63 6.28 -6.20
C ALA A 104 -15.28 5.04 -7.03
N GLU A 105 -14.60 5.23 -8.16
CA GLU A 105 -14.12 4.13 -9.01
C GLU A 105 -13.15 3.22 -8.24
N LYS A 106 -12.12 3.78 -7.59
CA LYS A 106 -11.13 3.00 -6.83
C LYS A 106 -11.75 2.29 -5.62
N ARG A 107 -12.72 2.90 -4.92
CA ARG A 107 -13.48 2.23 -3.86
C ARG A 107 -14.34 1.08 -4.39
N ASN A 108 -14.96 1.23 -5.56
CA ASN A 108 -15.70 0.13 -6.19
C ASN A 108 -14.76 -1.01 -6.58
N ARG A 109 -13.57 -0.69 -7.08
CA ARG A 109 -12.52 -1.67 -7.39
C ARG A 109 -12.04 -2.42 -6.16
N GLU A 110 -11.91 -1.75 -5.02
CA GLU A 110 -11.56 -2.40 -3.75
C GLU A 110 -12.55 -3.51 -3.37
N ILE A 111 -13.85 -3.25 -3.55
CA ILE A 111 -14.91 -4.22 -3.24
C ILE A 111 -14.82 -5.45 -4.15
N THR A 112 -14.57 -5.25 -5.44
CA THR A 112 -14.61 -6.33 -6.46
C THR A 112 -13.31 -7.13 -6.55
N THR A 113 -12.16 -6.46 -6.44
CA THR A 113 -10.84 -7.07 -6.66
C THR A 113 -10.08 -7.36 -5.37
N GLY A 114 -10.38 -6.64 -4.28
CA GLY A 114 -9.61 -6.67 -3.04
C GLY A 114 -8.34 -5.81 -3.04
N ILE A 115 -8.10 -5.01 -4.08
CA ILE A 115 -7.02 -4.02 -4.13
C ILE A 115 -7.41 -2.83 -3.26
N ARG A 116 -6.66 -2.56 -2.18
CA ARG A 116 -6.99 -1.53 -1.20
C ARG A 116 -6.69 -0.15 -1.75
N PHE A 117 -7.66 0.75 -1.66
CA PHE A 117 -7.47 2.13 -2.07
C PHE A 117 -6.91 2.98 -0.91
N LEU A 118 -5.77 3.64 -1.14
CA LEU A 118 -5.19 4.62 -0.23
C LEU A 118 -5.25 6.03 -0.82
N PRO A 119 -6.29 6.83 -0.50
CA PRO A 119 -6.32 8.23 -0.88
C PRO A 119 -5.27 9.00 -0.08
N LEU A 120 -4.43 9.76 -0.77
CA LEU A 120 -3.46 10.68 -0.20
C LEU A 120 -3.67 12.08 -0.78
N SER A 121 -3.16 13.09 -0.09
CA SER A 121 -3.02 14.44 -0.66
C SER A 121 -1.61 14.59 -1.21
N ALA A 122 -1.47 15.11 -2.45
CA ALA A 122 -0.17 15.44 -3.03
C ALA A 122 0.65 16.35 -2.10
N ARG A 123 -0.02 17.30 -1.43
CA ARG A 123 0.61 18.18 -0.45
C ARG A 123 1.14 17.40 0.76
N THR A 124 0.33 16.49 1.31
CA THR A 124 0.74 15.68 2.47
C THR A 124 1.97 14.84 2.11
N VAL A 125 1.98 14.20 0.94
CA VAL A 125 3.12 13.40 0.46
C VAL A 125 4.38 14.28 0.31
N ASP A 126 4.26 15.45 -0.33
CA ASP A 126 5.40 16.35 -0.53
C ASP A 126 5.96 16.91 0.79
N LEU A 127 5.10 17.25 1.75
CA LEU A 127 5.52 17.75 3.07
C LEU A 127 6.14 16.64 3.93
N ALA A 128 5.59 15.43 3.86
CA ALA A 128 6.13 14.27 4.54
C ALA A 128 7.54 13.91 4.04
N VAL A 129 7.79 14.00 2.72
CA VAL A 129 9.15 13.82 2.14
C VAL A 129 10.15 14.81 2.76
N ARG A 130 9.71 16.04 3.05
CA ARG A 130 10.51 17.08 3.68
C ARG A 130 10.64 16.92 5.21
N GLY A 131 9.97 15.93 5.79
CA GLY A 131 10.02 15.63 7.23
C GLY A 131 8.93 16.32 8.06
N GLY A 132 7.83 16.76 7.45
CA GLY A 132 6.69 17.31 8.20
C GLY A 132 6.07 16.25 9.11
N GLU A 133 6.20 16.40 10.44
CA GLU A 133 5.77 15.39 11.41
C GLU A 133 4.27 15.09 11.33
N ARG A 134 3.45 16.12 11.17
CA ARG A 134 2.00 15.98 10.98
C ARG A 134 1.68 15.14 9.75
N ASP A 135 2.36 15.41 8.64
CA ASP A 135 2.11 14.74 7.36
C ASP A 135 2.62 13.28 7.39
N LEU A 136 3.73 13.03 8.08
CA LEU A 136 4.21 11.67 8.38
C LEU A 136 3.20 10.89 9.20
N GLN A 137 2.63 11.52 10.24
CA GLN A 137 1.60 10.91 11.07
C GLN A 137 0.33 10.62 10.27
N GLU A 138 -0.09 11.52 9.40
CA GLU A 138 -1.26 11.33 8.53
C GLU A 138 -1.08 10.14 7.59
N ILE A 139 0.08 10.04 6.93
CA ILE A 139 0.43 8.89 6.09
C ILE A 139 0.45 7.59 6.91
N TRP A 140 1.11 7.60 8.07
CA TRP A 140 1.18 6.44 8.94
C TRP A 140 -0.20 5.98 9.42
N GLN A 141 -1.08 6.92 9.78
CA GLN A 141 -2.46 6.62 10.16
C GLN A 141 -3.26 6.05 8.99
N GLY A 142 -3.09 6.59 7.78
CA GLY A 142 -3.70 6.07 6.56
C GLY A 142 -3.32 4.61 6.28
N VAL A 143 -2.01 4.31 6.33
CA VAL A 143 -1.51 2.93 6.16
C VAL A 143 -2.05 2.00 7.25
N ASN A 144 -1.98 2.39 8.53
CA ASN A 144 -2.50 1.54 9.60
C ASN A 144 -4.00 1.28 9.46
N ARG A 145 -4.77 2.31 9.14
CA ARG A 145 -6.22 2.18 8.94
C ARG A 145 -6.53 1.20 7.82
N LEU A 146 -5.79 1.29 6.71
CA LEU A 146 -5.90 0.36 5.57
C LEU A 146 -5.61 -1.08 6.01
N LEU A 147 -4.52 -1.32 6.74
CA LEU A 147 -4.15 -2.68 7.20
C LEU A 147 -5.13 -3.25 8.23
N LEU A 148 -5.69 -2.41 9.09
CA LEU A 148 -6.74 -2.79 10.04
C LEU A 148 -8.04 -3.19 9.32
N TRP A 149 -8.48 -2.39 8.34
CA TRP A 149 -9.64 -2.71 7.51
C TRP A 149 -9.43 -3.98 6.70
N ASP A 150 -8.25 -4.16 6.10
CA ASP A 150 -7.93 -5.38 5.38
C ASP A 150 -7.98 -6.61 6.29
N ALA A 151 -7.35 -6.55 7.46
CA ALA A 151 -7.36 -7.66 8.41
C ALA A 151 -8.79 -8.04 8.85
N LEU A 152 -9.64 -7.05 9.10
CA LEU A 152 -11.03 -7.26 9.48
C LEU A 152 -11.84 -7.91 8.34
N ASP A 153 -11.69 -7.43 7.10
CA ASP A 153 -12.37 -7.97 5.93
C ASP A 153 -11.91 -9.41 5.62
N GLN A 154 -10.60 -9.67 5.66
CA GLN A 154 -10.04 -11.02 5.49
C GLN A 154 -10.58 -12.00 6.53
N ALA A 155 -10.70 -11.57 7.79
CA ALA A 155 -11.26 -12.39 8.86
C ALA A 155 -12.76 -12.64 8.67
N ARG A 156 -13.55 -11.61 8.34
CA ARG A 156 -15.00 -11.74 8.10
C ARG A 156 -15.32 -12.63 6.90
N ARG A 157 -14.46 -12.66 5.89
CA ARG A 157 -14.57 -13.55 4.73
C ARG A 157 -13.99 -14.95 4.98
N GLY A 158 -13.51 -15.25 6.20
CA GLY A 158 -12.94 -16.55 6.55
C GLY A 158 -11.59 -16.86 5.86
N LYS A 159 -10.92 -15.85 5.28
CA LYS A 159 -9.64 -16.02 4.57
C LYS A 159 -8.42 -16.07 5.49
N VAL A 160 -8.58 -15.60 6.73
CA VAL A 160 -7.56 -15.58 7.78
C VAL A 160 -8.25 -15.81 9.12
N GLN A 161 -7.62 -16.60 9.99
CA GLN A 161 -8.08 -16.77 11.37
C GLN A 161 -7.38 -15.78 12.28
N ILE A 162 -8.13 -14.83 12.82
CA ILE A 162 -7.65 -13.87 13.82
C ILE A 162 -8.38 -14.17 15.15
N PRO A 163 -7.67 -14.29 16.29
CA PRO A 163 -8.31 -14.48 17.58
C PRO A 163 -9.37 -13.41 17.89
N GLN A 164 -10.52 -13.81 18.44
CA GLN A 164 -11.66 -12.91 18.67
C GLN A 164 -11.30 -11.66 19.49
N ALA A 165 -10.44 -11.80 20.50
CA ALA A 165 -9.96 -10.66 21.30
C ALA A 165 -9.15 -9.65 20.46
N LYS A 166 -8.36 -10.12 19.49
CA LYS A 166 -7.63 -9.25 18.56
C LYS A 166 -8.57 -8.58 17.57
N LEU A 167 -9.59 -9.30 17.07
CA LEU A 167 -10.62 -8.72 16.20
C LEU A 167 -11.38 -7.58 16.88
N ALA A 168 -11.83 -7.78 18.12
CA ALA A 168 -12.49 -6.73 18.90
C ALA A 168 -11.57 -5.50 19.12
N GLY A 169 -10.26 -5.74 19.29
CA GLY A 169 -9.27 -4.67 19.36
C GLY A 169 -9.11 -3.89 18.05
N ILE A 170 -9.15 -4.57 16.91
CA ILE A 170 -9.12 -3.95 15.58
C ILE A 170 -10.36 -3.07 15.37
N GLU A 171 -11.56 -3.59 15.69
CA GLU A 171 -12.81 -2.85 15.54
C GLU A 171 -12.85 -1.58 16.42
N ARG A 172 -12.35 -1.67 17.66
CA ARG A 172 -12.23 -0.50 18.54
C ARG A 172 -11.28 0.55 17.98
N LYS A 173 -10.08 0.15 17.54
CA LYS A 173 -9.11 1.07 16.92
C LYS A 173 -9.68 1.74 15.67
N LEU A 174 -10.45 1.02 14.86
CA LEU A 174 -11.07 1.61 13.67
C LEU A 174 -12.16 2.64 14.03
N ALA A 175 -12.90 2.42 15.10
CA ALA A 175 -13.89 3.39 15.61
C ALA A 175 -13.23 4.66 16.17
N GLU A 176 -12.06 4.56 16.78
CA GLU A 176 -11.28 5.70 17.28
C GLU A 176 -10.66 6.56 16.15
N LEU A 177 -10.59 6.02 14.93
CA LEU A 177 -10.05 6.68 13.73
C LEU A 177 -11.14 7.29 12.83
N GLN A 178 -12.41 7.24 13.24
CA GLN A 178 -13.57 7.84 12.54
C GLN A 178 -13.84 9.25 13.05
#